data_AF-A0A1Z7M7K9-F1
#
_entry.id   AF-A0A1Z7M7K9-F1
#
_cell.length_a   1.000
_cell.length_b   1.000
_cell.length_c   1.000
_cell.angle_alpha   90.00
_cell.angle_beta   90.00
_cell.angle_gamma   90.00
#
_symmetry.space_group_name_H-M   'P 1'
#
loop_
_entity.id
_entity.type
_entity.pdbx_description
1 polymer ?
#
loop_
_entity_poly.entity_id
_entity_poly.type
_entity_poly.pdbx_seq_one_letter_code
_entity_poly.pdbx_strand_id
1 'polypeptide(L)'
;MKFLRRQKPLPLFLLFLIILTIGEGVGMGLASYFHKPLSGLETFQMMIPATAAFLVFRILAGQTQPFPKYVCRAFFAADILFLIAVVLESVLLPVSLSQTVSPILVLTGIVFFDLALFLEPAETKDAYGLLCKTKIKTILFYLFLFLILQAGNYFIQTVFDYFSGNRHAFLDFIELYSHFPSALLRLPFFFLCVFLPYFGEEYGWRGFLQPRMQKQFGMKKGLILTGMIWGVWHLPLYLFRYPSSTLLQELLHQIACCVLIGIFMGYVYLKTKNIWICTAIHFLNNAMIGTLFPSVAESAPSSSLEDQAIGILAIFLVYGFFIGSRVFREKKILEDLLLPRTR
;
A
#
# COMPACT_ATOMS: atom_id res chain seq x y z
N MET A 1 29.05 12.88 -4.68
CA MET A 1 28.65 12.82 -3.25
C MET A 1 28.32 14.17 -2.60
N LYS A 2 29.05 15.28 -2.82
CA LYS A 2 28.72 16.60 -2.21
C LYS A 2 27.39 17.24 -2.68
N PHE A 3 26.98 17.01 -3.92
CA PHE A 3 25.71 17.54 -4.48
C PHE A 3 24.46 16.94 -3.80
N LEU A 4 24.47 15.62 -3.53
CA LEU A 4 23.35 14.91 -2.92
C LEU A 4 23.10 15.32 -1.46
N ARG A 5 24.13 15.74 -0.71
CA ARG A 5 24.00 16.24 0.67
C ARG A 5 23.26 17.57 0.78
N ARG A 6 23.15 18.35 -0.31
CA ARG A 6 22.43 19.64 -0.33
C ARG A 6 20.95 19.50 -0.70
N GLN A 7 20.50 18.31 -1.12
CA GLN A 7 19.12 18.12 -1.56
C GLN A 7 18.16 17.86 -0.40
N LYS A 8 16.96 18.41 -0.52
CA LYS A 8 15.85 18.14 0.42
C LYS A 8 15.36 16.69 0.23
N PRO A 9 14.89 16.02 1.29
CA PRO A 9 14.49 14.60 1.23
C PRO A 9 13.32 14.32 0.28
N LEU A 10 12.39 15.26 0.12
CA LEU A 10 11.19 15.05 -0.70
C LEU A 10 11.49 14.97 -2.22
N PRO A 11 12.20 15.93 -2.85
CA PRO A 11 12.60 15.79 -4.26
C PRO A 11 13.37 14.50 -4.56
N LEU A 12 14.28 14.11 -3.66
CA LEU A 12 15.09 12.90 -3.85
C LEU A 12 14.24 11.62 -3.78
N PHE A 13 13.25 11.58 -2.87
CA PHE A 13 12.28 10.49 -2.79
C PHE A 13 11.46 10.37 -4.07
N LEU A 14 10.90 11.49 -4.56
CA LEU A 14 10.10 11.49 -5.79
C LEU A 14 10.93 11.07 -7.01
N LEU A 15 12.20 11.48 -7.08
CA LEU A 15 13.12 11.05 -8.12
C LEU A 15 13.33 9.53 -8.11
N PHE A 16 13.64 8.94 -6.94
CA PHE A 16 13.82 7.48 -6.84
C PHE A 16 12.53 6.73 -7.12
N LEU A 17 11.40 7.21 -6.60
CA LEU A 17 10.08 6.63 -6.85
C LEU A 17 9.80 6.58 -8.35
N ILE A 18 9.99 7.68 -9.08
CA ILE A 18 9.76 7.75 -10.53
C ILE A 18 10.71 6.82 -11.28
N ILE A 19 12.01 6.86 -10.99
CA ILE A 19 13.01 6.03 -11.70
C ILE A 19 12.69 4.54 -11.51
N LEU A 20 12.44 4.11 -10.28
CA LEU A 20 12.15 2.71 -9.97
C LEU A 20 10.83 2.28 -10.60
N THR A 21 9.78 3.11 -10.55
CA THR A 21 8.46 2.80 -11.12
C THR A 21 8.50 2.74 -12.66
N ILE A 22 9.25 3.63 -13.32
CA ILE A 22 9.43 3.56 -14.78
C ILE A 22 10.21 2.30 -15.17
N GLY A 23 11.29 1.99 -14.44
CA GLY A 23 12.08 0.78 -14.71
C GLY A 23 11.25 -0.49 -14.54
N GLU A 24 10.44 -0.54 -13.49
CA GLU A 24 9.49 -1.62 -13.23
C GLU A 24 8.42 -1.71 -14.33
N GLY A 25 7.83 -0.59 -14.75
CA GLY A 25 6.86 -0.55 -15.84
C GLY A 25 7.41 -1.00 -17.19
N VAL A 26 8.69 -0.72 -17.49
CA VAL A 26 9.37 -1.31 -18.66
C VAL A 26 9.45 -2.83 -18.52
N GLY A 27 9.74 -3.33 -17.32
CA GLY A 27 9.71 -4.77 -17.01
C GLY A 27 8.32 -5.38 -17.25
N MET A 28 7.26 -4.73 -16.77
CA MET A 28 5.87 -5.16 -17.01
C MET A 28 5.51 -5.17 -18.50
N GLY A 29 5.91 -4.14 -19.24
CA GLY A 29 5.68 -4.07 -20.69
C GLY A 29 6.36 -5.21 -21.44
N LEU A 30 7.62 -5.53 -21.10
CA LEU A 30 8.34 -6.66 -21.68
C LEU A 30 7.67 -8.00 -21.33
N ALA A 31 7.34 -8.22 -20.06
CA ALA A 31 6.68 -9.43 -19.61
C ALA A 31 5.31 -9.61 -20.30
N SER A 32 4.51 -8.55 -20.39
CA SER A 32 3.24 -8.55 -21.10
C SER A 32 3.41 -8.86 -22.60
N TYR A 33 4.42 -8.27 -23.26
CA TYR A 33 4.71 -8.51 -24.68
C TYR A 33 5.05 -9.98 -24.97
N PHE A 34 5.78 -10.64 -24.06
CA PHE A 34 6.13 -12.06 -24.17
C PHE A 34 5.10 -13.02 -23.53
N HIS A 35 3.91 -12.52 -23.17
CA HIS A 35 2.84 -13.29 -22.51
C HIS A 35 3.30 -14.02 -21.24
N LYS A 36 4.04 -13.30 -20.39
CA LYS A 36 4.62 -13.82 -19.15
C LYS A 36 3.82 -13.37 -17.92
N PRO A 37 3.87 -14.11 -16.80
CA PRO A 37 3.20 -13.73 -15.57
C PRO A 37 3.69 -12.37 -15.05
N LEU A 38 2.75 -11.55 -14.53
CA LEU A 38 3.05 -10.22 -13.99
C LEU A 38 2.99 -10.16 -12.46
N SER A 39 2.46 -11.19 -11.78
CA SER A 39 2.21 -11.19 -10.33
C SER A 39 3.44 -10.89 -9.47
N GLY A 40 4.62 -11.33 -9.90
CA GLY A 40 5.86 -11.03 -9.21
C GLY A 40 6.32 -9.58 -9.40
N LEU A 41 6.09 -8.98 -10.59
CA LEU A 41 6.34 -7.55 -10.82
C LEU A 41 5.38 -6.69 -10.01
N GLU A 42 4.11 -7.06 -9.93
CA GLU A 42 3.11 -6.41 -9.06
C GLU A 42 3.59 -6.38 -7.59
N THR A 43 4.07 -7.53 -7.10
CA THR A 43 4.61 -7.65 -5.74
C THR A 43 5.87 -6.81 -5.54
N PHE A 44 6.77 -6.78 -6.52
CA PHE A 44 7.97 -5.95 -6.49
C PHE A 44 7.62 -4.46 -6.52
N GLN A 45 6.60 -4.06 -7.29
CA GLN A 45 6.12 -2.69 -7.37
C GLN A 45 5.79 -2.20 -5.95
N MET A 46 5.00 -2.97 -5.18
CA MET A 46 4.66 -2.64 -3.79
C MET A 46 5.86 -2.36 -2.87
N MET A 47 7.06 -2.89 -3.17
CA MET A 47 8.27 -2.64 -2.37
C MET A 47 8.91 -1.27 -2.66
N ILE A 48 8.71 -0.73 -3.87
CA ILE A 48 9.36 0.48 -4.38
C ILE A 48 9.27 1.69 -3.44
N PRO A 49 8.11 2.03 -2.83
CA PRO A 49 8.01 3.23 -2.00
C PRO A 49 8.94 3.18 -0.77
N ALA A 50 9.07 2.03 -0.10
CA ALA A 50 10.03 1.85 0.98
C ALA A 50 11.48 1.84 0.47
N THR A 51 11.76 1.18 -0.66
CA THR A 51 13.09 1.21 -1.29
C THR A 51 13.55 2.66 -1.53
N ALA A 52 12.68 3.49 -2.10
CA ALA A 52 12.94 4.92 -2.31
C ALA A 52 13.19 5.65 -0.98
N ALA A 53 12.38 5.41 0.05
CA ALA A 53 12.57 5.99 1.39
C ALA A 53 13.92 5.61 2.01
N PHE A 54 14.29 4.32 1.97
CA PHE A 54 15.54 3.82 2.51
C PHE A 54 16.77 4.34 1.75
N LEU A 55 16.69 4.50 0.42
CA LEU A 55 17.74 5.14 -0.38
C LEU A 55 17.94 6.59 0.04
N VAL A 56 16.86 7.36 0.22
CA VAL A 56 16.94 8.74 0.71
C VAL A 56 17.56 8.78 2.10
N PHE A 57 17.10 7.93 3.02
CA PHE A 57 17.68 7.86 4.37
C PHE A 57 19.16 7.51 4.34
N ARG A 58 19.59 6.58 3.48
CA ARG A 58 21.01 6.20 3.36
C ARG A 58 21.88 7.34 2.84
N ILE A 59 21.36 8.16 1.92
CA ILE A 59 22.09 9.31 1.35
C ILE A 59 22.15 10.48 2.33
N LEU A 60 21.07 10.71 3.07
CA LEU A 60 20.93 11.85 3.98
C LEU A 60 21.34 11.56 5.42
N ALA A 61 21.47 10.28 5.80
CA ALA A 61 22.05 9.91 7.09
C ALA A 61 23.47 10.47 7.15
N GLY A 62 23.64 11.56 7.91
CA GLY A 62 24.94 11.94 8.44
C GLY A 62 25.47 10.81 9.33
N GLN A 63 26.76 10.84 9.64
CA GLN A 63 27.41 9.85 10.53
C GLN A 63 26.86 9.86 11.97
N THR A 64 25.85 10.68 12.29
CA THR A 64 25.42 11.04 13.65
C THR A 64 24.03 10.52 14.04
N GLN A 65 23.31 9.81 13.16
CA GLN A 65 22.03 9.17 13.50
C GLN A 65 22.11 7.66 13.26
N PRO A 66 21.57 6.82 14.17
CA PRO A 66 21.58 5.38 13.98
C PRO A 66 20.67 5.01 12.80
N PHE A 67 21.25 4.54 11.70
CA PHE A 67 20.54 4.09 10.51
C PHE A 67 20.16 2.60 10.64
N PRO A 68 18.92 2.17 10.26
CA PRO A 68 18.48 0.79 10.37
C PRO A 68 19.17 -0.11 9.34
N LYS A 69 20.44 -0.42 9.59
CA LYS A 69 21.34 -1.04 8.62
C LYS A 69 20.93 -2.47 8.29
N TYR A 70 20.40 -3.22 9.25
CA TYR A 70 20.01 -4.61 9.04
C TYR A 70 18.72 -4.66 8.22
N VAL A 71 17.71 -3.88 8.65
CA VAL A 71 16.42 -3.80 7.96
C VAL A 71 16.59 -3.33 6.52
N CYS A 72 17.36 -2.26 6.29
CA CYS A 72 17.62 -1.77 4.93
C CYS A 72 18.35 -2.81 4.06
N ARG A 73 19.32 -3.54 4.62
CA ARG A 73 20.04 -4.59 3.87
C ARG A 73 19.11 -5.75 3.52
N ALA A 74 18.29 -6.20 4.46
CA ALA A 74 17.33 -7.27 4.21
C ALA A 74 16.27 -6.84 3.18
N PHE A 75 15.78 -5.61 3.26
CA PHE A 75 14.81 -5.08 2.31
C PHE A 75 15.41 -4.98 0.89
N PHE A 76 16.61 -4.42 0.74
CA PHE A 76 17.28 -4.38 -0.57
C PHE A 76 17.67 -5.78 -1.09
N ALA A 77 18.02 -6.71 -0.21
CA ALA A 77 18.25 -8.10 -0.61
C ALA A 77 16.95 -8.74 -1.10
N ALA A 78 15.83 -8.52 -0.43
CA ALA A 78 14.52 -8.97 -0.87
C ALA A 78 14.16 -8.36 -2.23
N ASP A 79 14.33 -7.05 -2.43
CA ASP A 79 14.11 -6.36 -3.71
C ASP A 79 14.90 -7.01 -4.85
N ILE A 80 16.19 -7.29 -4.63
CA ILE A 80 17.06 -7.93 -5.63
C ILE A 80 16.62 -9.37 -5.89
N LEU A 81 16.31 -10.14 -4.85
CA LEU A 81 15.85 -11.52 -4.98
C LEU A 81 14.54 -11.60 -5.74
N PHE A 82 13.57 -10.72 -5.44
CA PHE A 82 12.32 -10.60 -6.17
C PHE A 82 12.56 -10.24 -7.62
N LEU A 83 13.39 -9.23 -7.89
CA LEU A 83 13.68 -8.81 -9.26
C LEU A 83 14.33 -9.93 -10.07
N ILE A 84 15.34 -10.62 -9.51
CA ILE A 84 16.00 -11.76 -10.17
C ILE A 84 14.99 -12.86 -10.44
N ALA A 85 14.21 -13.24 -9.44
CA ALA A 85 13.24 -14.31 -9.60
C ALA A 85 12.16 -13.97 -10.62
N VAL A 86 11.65 -12.75 -10.59
CA VAL A 86 10.69 -12.24 -11.57
C VAL A 86 11.26 -12.32 -12.98
N VAL A 87 12.52 -11.92 -13.17
CA VAL A 87 13.19 -12.04 -14.48
C VAL A 87 13.34 -13.51 -14.88
N LEU A 88 13.75 -14.39 -13.96
CA LEU A 88 13.88 -15.82 -14.23
C LEU A 88 12.53 -16.48 -14.56
N GLU A 89 11.48 -16.15 -13.82
CA GLU A 89 10.10 -16.61 -14.04
C GLU A 89 9.56 -16.09 -15.37
N SER A 90 9.81 -14.81 -15.67
CA SER A 90 9.37 -14.19 -16.91
C SER A 90 10.13 -14.71 -18.12
N VAL A 91 11.41 -15.07 -18.02
CA VAL A 91 12.18 -15.49 -19.20
C VAL A 91 12.20 -17.01 -19.39
N LEU A 92 12.42 -17.77 -18.31
CA LEU A 92 12.87 -19.15 -18.40
C LEU A 92 11.87 -20.20 -17.90
N LEU A 93 10.97 -19.85 -16.98
CA LEU A 93 10.12 -20.86 -16.33
C LEU A 93 8.72 -20.96 -16.95
N PRO A 94 8.11 -22.17 -16.97
CA PRO A 94 6.69 -22.33 -17.26
C PRO A 94 5.82 -21.60 -16.23
N VAL A 95 4.64 -21.14 -16.66
CA VAL A 95 3.68 -20.39 -15.82
C VAL A 95 3.32 -21.14 -14.52
N SER A 96 3.14 -22.46 -14.59
CA SER A 96 2.81 -23.29 -13.42
C SER A 96 3.91 -23.27 -12.34
N LEU A 97 5.17 -23.15 -12.75
CA LEU A 97 6.30 -23.09 -11.81
C LEU A 97 6.43 -21.69 -11.19
N SER A 98 6.16 -20.63 -11.97
CA SER A 98 6.15 -19.24 -11.47
C SER A 98 5.15 -19.04 -10.31
N GLN A 99 3.97 -19.65 -10.39
CA GLN A 99 2.98 -19.62 -9.29
C GLN A 99 3.47 -20.23 -7.97
N THR A 100 4.48 -21.11 -8.01
CA THR A 100 5.08 -21.72 -6.82
C THR A 100 6.28 -20.92 -6.30
N VAL A 101 7.10 -20.37 -7.20
CA VAL A 101 8.36 -19.69 -6.85
C VAL A 101 8.10 -18.34 -6.17
N SER A 102 7.18 -17.53 -6.71
CA SER A 102 6.91 -16.18 -6.18
C SER A 102 6.49 -16.17 -4.69
N PRO A 103 5.53 -17.00 -4.23
CA PRO A 103 5.18 -17.07 -2.80
C PRO A 103 6.34 -17.50 -1.90
N ILE A 104 7.18 -18.45 -2.33
CA ILE A 104 8.35 -18.91 -1.57
C ILE A 104 9.34 -17.78 -1.33
N LEU A 105 9.52 -16.92 -2.33
CA LEU A 105 10.41 -15.77 -2.22
C LEU A 105 9.85 -14.68 -1.32
N VAL A 106 8.54 -14.47 -1.34
CA VAL A 106 7.88 -13.58 -0.38
C VAL A 106 8.11 -14.05 1.04
N LEU A 107 7.88 -15.34 1.31
CA LEU A 107 8.12 -15.93 2.62
C LEU A 107 9.59 -15.85 3.02
N THR A 108 10.51 -16.11 2.09
CA THR A 108 11.96 -16.00 2.33
C THR A 108 12.36 -14.57 2.67
N GLY A 109 11.86 -13.59 1.91
CA GLY A 109 12.07 -12.17 2.17
C GLY A 109 11.53 -11.74 3.54
N ILE A 110 10.34 -12.21 3.91
CA ILE A 110 9.74 -11.98 5.23
C ILE A 110 10.63 -12.53 6.35
N VAL A 111 11.10 -13.77 6.25
CA VAL A 111 11.96 -14.38 7.27
C VAL A 111 13.25 -13.57 7.47
N PHE A 112 13.91 -13.16 6.39
CA PHE A 112 15.10 -12.32 6.49
C PHE A 112 14.81 -10.92 7.02
N PHE A 113 13.67 -10.34 6.64
CA PHE A 113 13.23 -9.05 7.13
C PHE A 113 12.93 -9.09 8.64
N ASP A 114 12.23 -10.11 9.12
CA ASP A 114 11.93 -10.30 10.54
C ASP A 114 13.19 -10.54 11.36
N LEU A 115 14.13 -11.35 10.86
CA LEU A 115 15.44 -11.52 11.48
C LEU A 115 16.19 -10.18 11.54
N ALA A 116 16.19 -9.41 10.46
CA ALA A 116 16.81 -8.09 10.44
C ALA A 116 16.14 -7.11 11.40
N LEU A 117 14.81 -7.14 11.53
CA LEU A 117 14.05 -6.36 12.49
C LEU A 117 14.37 -6.78 13.93
N PHE A 118 14.57 -8.07 14.19
CA PHE A 118 15.00 -8.58 15.49
C PHE A 118 16.40 -8.08 15.87
N LEU A 119 17.35 -8.11 14.92
CA LEU A 119 18.73 -7.70 15.12
C LEU A 119 18.91 -6.17 15.24
N GLU A 120 17.96 -5.38 14.73
CA GLU A 120 18.04 -3.92 14.78
C GLU A 120 17.81 -3.39 16.22
N PRO A 121 18.65 -2.47 16.74
CA PRO A 121 18.47 -1.89 18.07
C PRO A 121 17.11 -1.21 18.24
N ALA A 122 16.57 -1.24 19.45
CA ALA A 122 15.25 -0.69 19.74
C ALA A 122 15.18 0.83 19.48
N GLU A 123 16.25 1.57 19.78
CA GLU A 123 16.35 3.01 19.54
C GLU A 123 16.32 3.32 18.04
N THR A 124 17.02 2.53 17.24
CA THR A 124 17.04 2.66 15.78
C THR A 124 15.66 2.36 15.20
N LYS A 125 15.02 1.27 15.63
CA LYS A 125 13.67 0.92 15.19
C LYS A 125 12.66 2.00 15.56
N ASP A 126 12.77 2.59 16.75
CA ASP A 126 11.89 3.69 17.17
C ASP A 126 12.08 4.95 16.32
N ALA A 127 13.34 5.35 16.10
CA ALA A 127 13.70 6.54 15.34
C ALA A 127 13.18 6.47 13.89
N TYR A 128 13.02 5.26 13.35
CA TYR A 128 12.52 4.97 12.01
C TYR A 128 11.09 4.42 12.00
N GLY A 129 10.35 4.47 13.11
CA GLY A 129 8.94 4.08 13.13
C GLY A 129 8.67 2.58 12.87
N LEU A 130 9.68 1.74 13.06
CA LEU A 130 9.62 0.28 12.87
C LEU A 130 9.14 -0.46 14.13
N LEU A 131 9.15 0.18 15.31
CA LEU A 131 8.59 -0.42 16.52
C LEU A 131 7.07 -0.25 16.58
N CYS A 132 6.37 -1.37 16.78
CA CYS A 132 4.97 -1.36 17.18
C CYS A 132 4.85 -1.04 18.68
N LYS A 133 4.59 0.22 19.02
CA LYS A 133 4.40 0.67 20.43
C LYS A 133 2.93 0.77 20.85
N THR A 134 2.01 0.57 19.91
CA THR A 134 0.58 0.74 20.14
C THR A 134 0.02 -0.46 20.89
N LYS A 135 -0.86 -0.23 21.86
CA LYS A 135 -1.57 -1.29 22.59
C LYS A 135 -2.40 -2.14 21.61
N ILE A 136 -2.41 -3.46 21.82
CA ILE A 136 -3.17 -4.40 20.98
C ILE A 136 -4.65 -4.02 20.85
N LYS A 137 -5.30 -3.55 21.93
CA LYS A 137 -6.70 -3.10 21.90
C LYS A 137 -6.94 -1.97 20.89
N THR A 138 -5.99 -1.05 20.76
CA THR A 138 -6.07 0.05 19.80
C THR A 138 -5.82 -0.42 18.37
N ILE A 139 -4.90 -1.38 18.19
CA ILE A 139 -4.69 -2.03 16.89
C ILE A 139 -5.98 -2.70 16.43
N LEU A 140 -6.54 -3.59 17.27
CA LEU A 140 -7.79 -4.30 16.99
C LEU A 140 -8.96 -3.35 16.75
N PHE A 141 -9.05 -2.25 17.51
CA PHE A 141 -10.07 -1.23 17.28
C PHE A 141 -10.00 -0.64 15.87
N TYR A 142 -8.82 -0.24 15.38
CA TYR A 142 -8.70 0.35 14.05
C TYR A 142 -8.89 -0.67 12.93
N LEU A 143 -8.44 -1.92 13.11
CA LEU A 143 -8.71 -2.99 12.15
C LEU A 143 -10.20 -3.30 12.08
N PHE A 144 -10.88 -3.41 13.23
CA PHE A 144 -12.32 -3.65 13.26
C PHE A 144 -13.12 -2.47 12.71
N LEU A 145 -12.72 -1.23 13.03
CA LEU A 145 -13.32 -0.03 12.45
C LEU A 145 -13.18 -0.03 10.93
N PHE A 146 -12.01 -0.39 10.40
CA PHE A 146 -11.82 -0.50 8.95
C PHE A 146 -12.76 -1.54 8.34
N LEU A 147 -12.93 -2.71 8.95
CA LEU A 147 -13.84 -3.76 8.46
C LEU A 147 -15.30 -3.29 8.45
N ILE A 148 -15.74 -2.54 9.47
CA ILE A 148 -17.08 -1.92 9.48
C ILE A 148 -17.24 -0.89 8.38
N LEU A 149 -16.25 0.00 8.22
CA LEU A 149 -16.28 1.03 7.17
C LEU A 149 -16.33 0.38 5.79
N GLN A 150 -15.55 -0.67 5.56
CA GLN A 150 -15.57 -1.42 4.32
C GLN A 150 -16.92 -2.10 4.08
N ALA A 151 -17.56 -2.67 5.12
CA ALA A 151 -18.91 -3.19 5.02
C ALA A 151 -19.95 -2.12 4.71
N GLY A 152 -19.83 -0.93 5.29
CA GLY A 152 -20.64 0.23 4.93
C GLY A 152 -20.45 0.64 3.47
N ASN A 153 -19.22 0.61 2.96
CA ASN A 153 -18.91 0.92 1.56
C ASN A 153 -19.59 -0.06 0.59
N TYR A 154 -19.51 -1.37 0.84
CA TYR A 154 -20.21 -2.36 0.02
C TYR A 154 -21.72 -2.25 0.15
N PHE A 155 -22.23 -2.02 1.36
CA PHE A 155 -23.67 -1.85 1.58
C PHE A 155 -24.25 -0.66 0.80
N ILE A 156 -23.55 0.47 0.77
CA ILE A 156 -23.97 1.63 -0.03
C ILE A 156 -24.04 1.26 -1.51
N GLN A 157 -23.01 0.59 -2.05
CA GLN A 157 -23.03 0.13 -3.44
C GLN A 157 -24.19 -0.82 -3.72
N THR A 158 -24.43 -1.80 -2.84
CA THR A 158 -25.58 -2.71 -2.90
C THR A 158 -26.92 -1.96 -2.96
N VAL A 159 -27.08 -0.89 -2.18
CA VAL A 159 -28.29 -0.06 -2.22
C VAL A 159 -28.47 0.56 -3.60
N PHE A 160 -27.41 1.14 -4.18
CA PHE A 160 -27.47 1.70 -5.53
C PHE A 160 -27.78 0.62 -6.58
N ASP A 161 -27.07 -0.52 -6.55
CA ASP A 161 -27.29 -1.63 -7.48
C ASP A 161 -28.74 -2.12 -7.46
N TYR A 162 -29.34 -2.20 -6.27
CA TYR A 162 -30.74 -2.57 -6.11
C TYR A 162 -31.71 -1.60 -6.80
N PHE A 163 -31.44 -0.29 -6.68
CA PHE A 163 -32.26 0.75 -7.28
C PHE A 163 -31.98 0.94 -8.78
N SER A 164 -30.79 0.60 -9.26
CA SER A 164 -30.45 0.56 -10.70
C SER A 164 -31.02 -0.67 -11.42
N GLY A 165 -31.63 -1.61 -10.69
CA GLY A 165 -32.45 -2.70 -11.25
C GLY A 165 -32.03 -4.10 -10.84
N ASN A 166 -30.88 -4.28 -10.16
CA ASN A 166 -30.46 -5.59 -9.66
C ASN A 166 -31.25 -5.96 -8.39
N ARG A 167 -32.41 -6.59 -8.55
CA ARG A 167 -33.25 -7.03 -7.43
C ARG A 167 -32.60 -8.08 -6.52
N HIS A 168 -31.50 -8.70 -6.95
CA HIS A 168 -30.73 -9.67 -6.18
C HIS A 168 -29.59 -9.04 -5.35
N ALA A 169 -29.29 -7.74 -5.52
CA ALA A 169 -28.12 -7.11 -4.89
C ALA A 169 -28.00 -7.33 -3.37
N PHE A 170 -29.12 -7.28 -2.63
CA PHE A 170 -29.10 -7.55 -1.18
C PHE A 170 -28.86 -9.02 -0.83
N LEU A 171 -29.32 -9.96 -1.67
CA LEU A 171 -29.01 -11.38 -1.52
C LEU A 171 -27.52 -11.61 -1.79
N ASP A 172 -26.99 -11.00 -2.86
CA ASP A 172 -25.56 -11.05 -3.18
C ASP A 172 -24.74 -10.51 -2.01
N PHE A 173 -25.13 -9.39 -1.41
CA PHE A 173 -24.48 -8.84 -0.21
C PHE A 173 -24.54 -9.78 1.00
N ILE A 174 -25.68 -10.45 1.25
CA ILE A 174 -25.79 -11.39 2.37
C ILE A 174 -24.91 -12.62 2.12
N GLU A 175 -24.92 -13.16 0.91
CA GLU A 175 -24.06 -14.26 0.51
C GLU A 175 -22.58 -13.88 0.65
N LEU A 176 -22.21 -12.71 0.15
CA LEU A 176 -20.90 -12.08 0.27
C LEU A 176 -20.42 -12.09 1.73
N TYR A 177 -21.24 -11.56 2.65
CA TYR A 177 -20.86 -11.47 4.07
C TYR A 177 -21.02 -12.78 4.86
N SER A 178 -21.70 -13.79 4.32
CA SER A 178 -21.80 -15.12 4.95
C SER A 178 -20.44 -15.82 5.08
N HIS A 179 -19.50 -15.52 4.17
CA HIS A 179 -18.15 -16.08 4.18
C HIS A 179 -17.21 -15.38 5.17
N PHE A 180 -17.60 -14.22 5.71
CA PHE A 180 -16.78 -13.36 6.55
C PHE A 180 -16.21 -14.07 7.80
N PRO A 181 -16.99 -14.89 8.56
CA PRO A 181 -16.44 -15.61 9.71
C PRO A 181 -15.29 -16.55 9.34
N SER A 182 -15.40 -17.24 8.21
CA SER A 182 -14.36 -18.17 7.75
C SER A 182 -13.08 -17.43 7.33
N ALA A 183 -13.21 -16.26 6.71
CA ALA A 183 -12.08 -15.44 6.32
C ALA A 183 -11.39 -14.80 7.53
N LEU A 184 -12.15 -14.36 8.54
CA LEU A 184 -11.59 -13.75 9.76
C LEU A 184 -10.59 -14.67 10.46
N LEU A 185 -10.79 -15.99 10.38
CA LEU A 185 -9.85 -16.99 10.91
C LEU A 185 -8.57 -17.11 10.09
N ARG A 186 -8.63 -16.88 8.77
CA ARG A 186 -7.49 -17.02 7.85
C ARG A 186 -6.69 -15.73 7.68
N LEU A 187 -7.33 -14.57 7.84
CA LEU A 187 -6.71 -13.25 7.61
C LEU A 187 -5.41 -13.03 8.40
N PRO A 188 -5.31 -13.38 9.71
CA PRO A 188 -4.06 -13.22 10.45
C PRO A 188 -2.93 -14.08 9.89
N PHE A 189 -3.22 -15.33 9.51
CA PHE A 189 -2.24 -16.22 8.93
C PHE A 189 -1.75 -15.70 7.57
N PHE A 190 -2.68 -15.31 6.69
CA PHE A 190 -2.32 -14.72 5.40
C PHE A 190 -1.50 -13.44 5.55
N PHE A 191 -1.88 -12.55 6.48
CA PHE A 191 -1.11 -11.35 6.76
C PHE A 191 0.36 -11.68 7.08
N LEU A 192 0.61 -12.66 7.96
CA LEU A 192 1.98 -13.08 8.29
C LEU A 192 2.75 -13.63 7.09
N CYS A 193 2.06 -14.21 6.11
CA CYS A 193 2.67 -14.73 4.89
C CYS A 193 2.95 -13.67 3.82
N VAL A 194 2.31 -12.50 3.88
CA VAL A 194 2.40 -11.50 2.79
C VAL A 194 2.58 -10.04 3.24
N PHE A 195 2.80 -9.74 4.52
CA PHE A 195 2.81 -8.34 4.99
C PHE A 195 3.91 -7.47 4.39
N LEU A 196 5.03 -8.05 3.93
CA LEU A 196 6.22 -7.31 3.53
C LEU A 196 5.98 -6.34 2.35
N PRO A 197 5.34 -6.75 1.24
CA PRO A 197 4.88 -5.83 0.18
C PRO A 197 4.02 -4.67 0.70
N TYR A 198 3.02 -4.95 1.54
CA TYR A 198 2.16 -3.92 2.13
C TYR A 198 2.95 -2.97 3.05
N PHE A 199 3.94 -3.49 3.77
CA PHE A 199 4.86 -2.67 4.55
C PHE A 199 5.68 -1.77 3.63
N GLY A 200 6.15 -2.30 2.50
CA GLY A 200 6.87 -1.56 1.46
C GLY A 200 6.12 -0.31 1.00
N GLU A 201 4.85 -0.47 0.65
CA GLU A 201 4.02 0.66 0.25
C GLU A 201 3.78 1.63 1.40
N GLU A 202 3.27 1.15 2.52
CA GLU A 202 2.83 2.00 3.62
C GLU A 202 3.98 2.77 4.26
N TYR A 203 5.16 2.14 4.37
CA TYR A 203 6.34 2.82 4.88
C TYR A 203 6.77 3.99 3.97
N GLY A 204 6.70 3.83 2.64
CA GLY A 204 6.93 4.92 1.70
C GLY A 204 5.83 5.99 1.74
N TRP A 205 4.56 5.59 1.70
CA TRP A 205 3.43 6.51 1.62
C TRP A 205 3.15 7.24 2.93
N ARG A 206 2.88 6.49 4.00
CA ARG A 206 2.47 7.04 5.32
C ARG A 206 3.68 7.34 6.18
N GLY A 207 4.70 6.48 6.14
CA GLY A 207 5.93 6.64 6.93
C GLY A 207 6.82 7.78 6.44
N PHE A 208 6.97 7.93 5.12
CA PHE A 208 7.92 8.88 4.52
C PHE A 208 7.26 10.08 3.84
N LEU A 209 6.40 9.85 2.84
CA LEU A 209 5.90 10.88 1.93
C LEU A 209 4.87 11.79 2.62
N GLN A 210 3.84 11.21 3.25
CA GLN A 210 2.73 11.93 3.85
C GLN A 210 3.20 13.01 4.85
N PRO A 211 4.06 12.73 5.85
CA PRO A 211 4.50 13.76 6.80
C PRO A 211 5.25 14.91 6.11
N ARG A 212 6.02 14.62 5.07
CA ARG A 212 6.78 15.64 4.30
C ARG A 212 5.87 16.49 3.44
N MET A 213 4.89 15.87 2.78
CA MET A 213 3.88 16.59 2.01
C MET A 213 3.00 17.47 2.92
N GLN A 214 2.60 16.95 4.08
CA GLN A 214 1.85 17.73 5.07
C GLN A 214 2.67 18.88 5.64
N LYS A 215 4.00 18.72 5.80
CA LYS A 215 4.90 19.81 6.21
C LYS A 215 5.00 20.92 5.19
N GLN A 216 5.06 20.56 3.91
CA GLN A 216 5.24 21.54 2.84
C GLN A 216 3.94 22.21 2.41
N PHE A 217 2.83 21.46 2.35
CA PHE A 217 1.57 21.92 1.75
C PHE A 217 0.42 22.06 2.76
N GLY A 218 0.65 21.70 4.03
CA GLY A 218 -0.35 21.67 5.10
C GLY A 218 -1.06 20.32 5.24
N MET A 219 -1.69 20.09 6.39
CA MET A 219 -2.22 18.78 6.81
C MET A 219 -3.18 18.13 5.78
N LYS A 220 -4.16 18.89 5.27
CA LYS A 220 -5.16 18.36 4.33
C LYS A 220 -4.62 18.24 2.90
N LYS A 221 -4.02 19.32 2.38
CA LYS A 221 -3.48 19.32 1.02
C LYS A 221 -2.36 18.31 0.84
N GLY A 222 -1.44 18.21 1.81
CA GLY A 222 -0.36 17.23 1.77
C GLY A 222 -0.86 15.78 1.79
N LEU A 223 -1.94 15.51 2.54
CA LEU A 223 -2.60 14.20 2.54
C LEU A 223 -3.22 13.87 1.18
N ILE A 224 -3.99 14.80 0.61
CA ILE A 224 -4.63 14.63 -0.71
C ILE A 224 -3.58 14.41 -1.80
N LEU A 225 -2.51 15.22 -1.82
CA LEU A 225 -1.42 15.07 -2.79
C LEU A 225 -0.68 13.74 -2.63
N THR A 226 -0.54 13.23 -1.39
CA THR A 226 0.02 11.90 -1.17
C THR A 226 -0.85 10.81 -1.80
N GLY A 227 -2.17 10.88 -1.61
CA GLY A 227 -3.11 9.96 -2.25
C GLY A 227 -3.12 10.06 -3.77
N MET A 228 -2.98 11.27 -4.33
CA MET A 228 -2.87 11.46 -5.78
C MET A 228 -1.59 10.82 -6.35
N ILE A 229 -0.44 11.02 -5.69
CA ILE A 229 0.82 10.39 -6.10
C ILE A 229 0.71 8.87 -6.01
N TRP A 230 0.13 8.36 -4.92
CA TRP A 230 -0.11 6.92 -4.77
C TRP A 230 -1.02 6.36 -5.87
N GLY A 231 -2.10 7.07 -6.23
CA GLY A 231 -2.98 6.67 -7.33
C GLY A 231 -2.29 6.66 -8.69
N VAL A 232 -1.61 7.74 -9.07
CA VAL A 232 -0.86 7.84 -10.34
C VAL A 232 0.25 6.81 -10.43
N TRP A 233 0.87 6.45 -9.30
CA TRP A 233 1.92 5.44 -9.24
C TRP A 233 1.48 4.04 -9.69
N HIS A 234 0.17 3.74 -9.70
CA HIS A 234 -0.37 2.48 -10.24
C HIS A 234 -0.39 2.43 -11.77
N LEU A 235 -0.01 3.49 -12.48
CA LEU A 235 -0.10 3.57 -13.94
C LEU A 235 0.50 2.36 -14.69
N PRO A 236 1.67 1.79 -14.32
CA PRO A 236 2.19 0.58 -14.98
C PRO A 236 1.21 -0.60 -14.98
N LEU A 237 0.47 -0.81 -13.89
CA LEU A 237 -0.52 -1.89 -13.76
C LEU A 237 -1.65 -1.72 -14.77
N TYR A 238 -2.19 -0.50 -14.89
CA TYR A 238 -3.28 -0.24 -15.83
C TYR A 238 -2.83 -0.28 -17.29
N LEU A 239 -1.54 -0.03 -17.56
CA LEU A 239 -1.00 -0.15 -18.91
C LEU A 239 -0.77 -1.61 -19.34
N PHE A 240 -0.29 -2.46 -18.43
CA PHE A 240 0.24 -3.78 -18.81
C PHE A 240 -0.48 -4.97 -18.18
N ARG A 241 -1.06 -4.82 -16.99
CA ARG A 241 -1.75 -5.91 -16.29
C ARG A 241 -3.25 -5.93 -16.53
N TYR A 242 -3.85 -4.74 -16.54
CA TYR A 242 -5.28 -4.53 -16.74
C TYR A 242 -5.53 -3.63 -17.96
N PRO A 243 -5.01 -3.98 -19.16
CA PRO A 243 -5.20 -3.14 -20.33
C PRO A 243 -6.69 -3.04 -20.66
N SER A 244 -7.20 -1.81 -20.73
CA SER A 244 -8.61 -1.51 -21.00
C SER A 244 -8.76 -0.40 -22.03
N SER A 245 -9.90 -0.39 -22.74
CA SER A 245 -10.28 0.73 -23.61
C SER A 245 -10.65 1.99 -22.81
N THR A 246 -10.83 1.86 -21.50
CA THR A 246 -11.26 2.89 -20.55
C THR A 246 -10.15 3.31 -19.57
N LEU A 247 -8.88 3.15 -19.96
CA LEU A 247 -7.68 3.43 -19.14
C LEU A 247 -7.78 4.71 -18.30
N LEU A 248 -8.17 5.84 -18.92
CA LEU A 248 -8.25 7.12 -18.21
C LEU A 248 -9.30 7.08 -17.08
N GLN A 249 -10.44 6.46 -17.31
CA GLN A 249 -11.54 6.38 -16.33
C GLN A 249 -11.11 5.53 -15.13
N GLU A 250 -10.53 4.36 -15.40
CA GLU A 250 -10.03 3.45 -14.38
C GLU A 250 -8.89 4.05 -13.56
N LEU A 251 -7.97 4.79 -14.20
CA LEU A 251 -6.89 5.48 -13.49
C LEU A 251 -7.45 6.61 -12.60
N LEU A 252 -8.45 7.36 -13.07
CA LEU A 252 -9.12 8.39 -12.27
C LEU A 252 -9.85 7.78 -11.08
N HIS A 253 -10.52 6.63 -11.28
CA HIS A 253 -11.11 5.86 -10.21
C HIS A 253 -10.06 5.40 -9.18
N GLN A 254 -8.93 4.86 -9.63
CA GLN A 254 -7.81 4.48 -8.75
C GLN A 254 -7.29 5.66 -7.94
N ILE A 255 -7.11 6.83 -8.57
CA ILE A 255 -6.68 8.06 -7.88
C ILE A 255 -7.70 8.44 -6.80
N ALA A 256 -8.99 8.39 -7.11
CA ALA A 256 -10.04 8.67 -6.14
C ALA A 256 -9.99 7.69 -4.95
N CYS A 257 -9.86 6.38 -5.22
CA CYS A 257 -9.73 5.34 -4.19
C CYS A 257 -8.50 5.57 -3.29
N CYS A 258 -7.33 5.78 -3.88
CA CYS A 258 -6.09 6.06 -3.13
C CYS A 258 -6.20 7.33 -2.29
N VAL A 259 -6.83 8.39 -2.79
CA VAL A 259 -7.07 9.62 -2.01
C VAL A 259 -8.01 9.34 -0.85
N LEU A 260 -9.16 8.73 -1.08
CA LEU A 260 -10.22 8.59 -0.08
C LEU A 260 -9.85 7.57 1.01
N ILE A 261 -9.34 6.39 0.64
CA ILE A 261 -8.80 5.42 1.62
C ILE A 261 -7.55 6.01 2.31
N GLY A 262 -6.73 6.74 1.55
CA GLY A 262 -5.59 7.50 2.06
C GLY A 262 -5.96 8.49 3.18
N ILE A 263 -7.15 9.10 3.12
CA ILE A 263 -7.64 9.97 4.20
C ILE A 263 -7.78 9.18 5.52
N PHE A 264 -8.42 8.01 5.48
CA PHE A 264 -8.61 7.18 6.67
C PHE A 264 -7.28 6.63 7.19
N MET A 265 -6.44 6.08 6.31
CA MET A 265 -5.14 5.55 6.71
C MET A 265 -4.22 6.65 7.25
N GLY A 266 -4.27 7.85 6.66
CA GLY A 266 -3.60 9.03 7.18
C GLY A 266 -4.12 9.43 8.56
N TYR A 267 -5.44 9.39 8.79
CA TYR A 267 -6.04 9.61 10.10
C TYR A 267 -5.52 8.62 11.15
N VAL A 268 -5.52 7.33 10.82
CA VAL A 268 -5.01 6.25 11.69
C VAL A 268 -3.52 6.45 11.99
N TYR A 269 -2.72 6.79 10.98
CA TYR A 269 -1.29 7.04 11.17
C TYR A 269 -1.04 8.25 12.08
N LEU A 270 -1.75 9.36 11.88
CA LEU A 270 -1.63 10.54 12.75
C LEU A 270 -2.03 10.25 14.21
N LYS A 271 -3.00 9.35 14.43
CA LYS A 271 -3.46 8.96 15.77
C LYS A 271 -2.52 7.99 16.48
N THR A 272 -1.87 7.10 15.75
CA THR A 272 -1.17 5.94 16.33
C THR A 272 0.33 5.99 16.17
N LYS A 273 0.82 6.75 15.17
CA LYS A 273 2.23 6.78 14.73
C LYS A 273 2.78 5.37 14.46
N ASN A 274 1.91 4.46 14.01
CA ASN A 274 2.21 3.05 13.86
C ASN A 274 1.97 2.60 12.42
N ILE A 275 3.07 2.32 11.72
CA ILE A 275 3.02 1.91 10.33
C ILE A 275 2.38 0.53 10.15
N TRP A 276 2.52 -0.37 11.13
CA TRP A 276 1.99 -1.73 11.06
C TRP A 276 0.46 -1.78 11.02
N ILE A 277 -0.22 -0.79 11.63
CA ILE A 277 -1.68 -0.69 11.53
C ILE A 277 -2.08 -0.29 10.10
N CYS A 278 -1.35 0.65 9.48
CA CYS A 278 -1.57 1.02 8.08
C CYS A 278 -1.27 -0.17 7.15
N THR A 279 -0.17 -0.89 7.38
CA THR A 279 0.18 -2.12 6.65
C THR A 279 -0.93 -3.16 6.73
N ALA A 280 -1.47 -3.41 7.92
CA ALA A 280 -2.57 -4.34 8.11
C ALA A 280 -3.88 -3.85 7.47
N ILE A 281 -4.20 -2.55 7.55
CA ILE A 281 -5.38 -1.98 6.86
C ILE A 281 -5.23 -2.11 5.33
N HIS A 282 -4.05 -1.85 4.77
CA HIS A 282 -3.80 -2.02 3.34
C HIS A 282 -3.96 -3.50 2.95
N PHE A 283 -3.35 -4.42 3.71
CA PHE A 283 -3.57 -5.85 3.51
C PHE A 283 -5.05 -6.20 3.54
N LEU A 284 -5.82 -5.72 4.53
CA LEU A 284 -7.26 -5.97 4.59
C LEU A 284 -7.97 -5.39 3.35
N ASN A 285 -7.63 -4.19 2.90
CA ASN A 285 -8.22 -3.60 1.70
C ASN A 285 -8.09 -4.52 0.47
N ASN A 286 -6.89 -5.06 0.24
CA ASN A 286 -6.63 -5.88 -0.95
C ASN A 286 -7.08 -7.34 -0.74
N ALA A 287 -6.90 -7.88 0.47
CA ALA A 287 -7.30 -9.25 0.82
C ALA A 287 -8.83 -9.40 0.90
N MET A 288 -9.59 -8.35 1.24
CA MET A 288 -11.06 -8.43 1.20
C MET A 288 -11.56 -8.69 -0.22
N ILE A 289 -10.87 -8.21 -1.26
CA ILE A 289 -11.24 -8.49 -2.66
C ILE A 289 -10.89 -9.95 -3.01
N GLY A 290 -9.69 -10.43 -2.68
CA GLY A 290 -9.21 -11.76 -3.11
C GLY A 290 -9.51 -12.95 -2.18
N THR A 291 -9.51 -12.75 -0.86
CA THR A 291 -9.62 -13.82 0.16
C THR A 291 -11.06 -14.09 0.57
N LEU A 292 -11.92 -13.08 0.50
CA LEU A 292 -13.35 -13.28 0.69
C LEU A 292 -14.04 -13.68 -0.62
N PHE A 293 -13.55 -13.23 -1.78
CA PHE A 293 -14.28 -13.33 -3.05
C PHE A 293 -13.41 -13.78 -4.24
N PRO A 294 -12.93 -15.04 -4.27
CA PRO A 294 -12.13 -15.54 -5.39
C PRO A 294 -12.80 -15.37 -6.76
N SER A 295 -14.13 -15.50 -6.83
CA SER A 295 -14.92 -15.32 -8.06
C SER A 295 -15.04 -13.86 -8.53
N VAL A 296 -14.94 -12.89 -7.62
CA VAL A 296 -14.98 -11.45 -7.94
C VAL A 296 -13.57 -10.95 -8.31
N ALA A 297 -12.53 -11.50 -7.70
CA ALA A 297 -11.14 -11.15 -7.97
C ALA A 297 -10.69 -11.46 -9.42
N GLU A 298 -11.36 -12.39 -10.11
CA GLU A 298 -11.11 -12.74 -11.51
C GLU A 298 -11.87 -11.85 -12.51
N SER A 299 -12.83 -11.05 -12.04
CA SER A 299 -13.58 -10.12 -12.89
C SER A 299 -12.80 -8.81 -13.10
N ALA A 300 -12.71 -8.35 -14.34
CA ALA A 300 -12.10 -7.06 -14.65
C ALA A 300 -12.88 -5.93 -13.95
N PRO A 301 -12.20 -4.83 -13.55
CA PRO A 301 -12.89 -3.65 -13.02
C PRO A 301 -14.05 -3.25 -13.92
N SER A 302 -15.20 -2.88 -13.34
CA SER A 302 -16.36 -2.43 -14.10
C SER A 302 -15.97 -1.24 -14.98
N SER A 303 -16.13 -1.38 -16.30
CA SER A 303 -15.90 -0.30 -17.27
C SER A 303 -17.07 0.69 -17.36
N SER A 304 -18.16 0.43 -16.64
CA SER A 304 -19.31 1.33 -16.51
C SER A 304 -18.92 2.58 -15.71
N LEU A 305 -19.15 3.76 -16.31
CA LEU A 305 -18.94 5.04 -15.64
C LEU A 305 -19.88 5.21 -14.44
N GLU A 306 -21.09 4.64 -14.53
CA GLU A 306 -22.08 4.68 -13.44
C GLU A 306 -21.55 3.93 -12.22
N ASP A 307 -21.09 2.70 -12.41
CA ASP A 307 -20.57 1.84 -11.33
C ASP A 307 -19.33 2.48 -10.68
N GLN A 308 -18.44 3.07 -11.49
CA GLN A 308 -17.26 3.78 -10.97
C GLN A 308 -17.65 5.02 -10.17
N ALA A 309 -18.66 5.79 -10.62
CA ALA A 309 -19.15 6.96 -9.91
C ALA A 309 -19.82 6.59 -8.58
N ILE A 310 -20.63 5.53 -8.58
CA ILE A 310 -21.27 4.97 -7.38
C ILE A 310 -20.19 4.50 -6.39
N GLY A 311 -19.19 3.77 -6.86
CA GLY A 311 -18.06 3.31 -6.04
C GLY A 311 -17.30 4.47 -5.39
N ILE A 312 -16.96 5.51 -6.15
CA ILE A 312 -16.29 6.72 -5.62
C ILE A 312 -17.18 7.41 -4.58
N LEU A 313 -18.47 7.55 -4.85
CA LEU A 313 -19.42 8.16 -3.93
C LEU A 313 -19.50 7.36 -2.63
N ALA A 314 -19.63 6.04 -2.69
CA ALA A 314 -19.66 5.18 -1.52
C ALA A 314 -18.40 5.32 -0.65
N ILE A 315 -17.22 5.26 -1.28
CA ILE A 315 -15.93 5.42 -0.59
C ILE A 315 -15.83 6.85 0.00
N PHE A 316 -16.32 7.87 -0.70
CA PHE A 316 -16.33 9.24 -0.19
C PHE A 316 -17.23 9.40 1.04
N LEU A 317 -18.43 8.83 1.02
CA LEU A 317 -19.36 8.87 2.15
C LEU A 317 -18.77 8.17 3.39
N VAL A 318 -18.01 7.09 3.18
CA VAL A 318 -17.41 6.29 4.26
C VAL A 318 -16.09 6.87 4.79
N TYR A 319 -15.21 7.35 3.92
CA TYR A 319 -13.86 7.76 4.33
C TYR A 319 -13.63 9.27 4.28
N GLY A 320 -14.37 9.99 3.44
CA GLY A 320 -14.20 11.42 3.22
C GLY A 320 -14.38 12.26 4.48
N PHE A 321 -15.30 11.87 5.38
CA PHE A 321 -15.57 12.64 6.61
C PHE A 321 -14.36 12.71 7.57
N PHE A 322 -13.44 11.74 7.52
CA PHE A 322 -12.26 11.72 8.39
C PHE A 322 -11.35 12.93 8.15
N ILE A 323 -11.37 13.55 6.96
CA ILE A 323 -10.60 14.77 6.66
C ILE A 323 -11.04 15.97 7.53
N GLY A 324 -12.26 15.94 8.05
CA GLY A 324 -12.82 16.93 8.98
C GLY A 324 -12.38 16.75 10.44
N SER A 325 -11.68 15.65 10.76
CA SER A 325 -11.27 15.34 12.13
C SER A 325 -10.25 16.34 12.70
N ARG A 326 -10.18 16.43 14.03
CA ARG A 326 -9.29 17.38 14.73
C ARG A 326 -7.81 17.16 14.42
N VAL A 327 -7.38 15.92 14.14
CA VAL A 327 -5.98 15.61 13.86
C VAL A 327 -5.44 16.31 12.60
N PHE A 328 -6.29 16.62 11.63
CA PHE A 328 -5.89 17.36 10.44
C PHE A 328 -5.91 18.89 10.62
N ARG A 329 -6.22 19.39 11.83
CA ARG A 329 -6.14 20.82 12.20
C ARG A 329 -4.92 21.14 13.07
N GLU A 330 -4.34 20.13 13.71
CA GLU A 330 -3.26 20.31 14.69
C GLU A 330 -1.87 20.24 14.04
N LYS A 331 -1.22 21.40 13.84
CA LYS A 331 0.12 21.47 13.25
C LYS A 331 1.22 20.84 14.13
N LYS A 332 1.03 20.83 15.45
CA LYS A 332 2.02 20.32 16.42
C LYS A 332 2.33 18.82 16.24
N ILE A 333 1.38 18.05 15.69
CA ILE A 333 1.53 16.60 15.46
C ILE A 333 2.64 16.30 14.44
N LEU A 334 2.95 17.24 13.55
CA LEU A 334 3.75 17.00 12.35
C LEU A 334 5.24 16.86 12.60
N GLU A 335 5.78 17.61 13.55
CA GLU A 335 7.22 17.57 13.88
C GLU A 335 7.62 16.20 14.46
N ASP A 336 6.74 15.60 15.26
CA ASP A 336 6.95 14.27 15.83
C ASP A 336 6.85 13.11 14.81
N LEU A 337 6.32 13.37 13.61
CA LEU A 337 6.04 12.36 12.60
C LEU A 337 7.13 12.21 11.54
N LEU A 338 8.07 13.15 11.50
CA LEU A 338 9.16 13.10 10.54
C LEU A 338 10.16 12.03 10.96
N LEU A 339 10.23 10.95 10.17
CA LEU A 339 11.34 10.00 10.24
C LEU A 339 12.56 10.58 9.52
N PRO A 340 13.80 10.40 10.00
CA PRO A 340 14.15 9.86 11.31
C PRO A 340 13.95 10.89 12.43
N ARG A 341 13.50 10.42 13.60
CA ARG A 341 13.34 11.27 14.79
C ARG A 341 14.68 11.49 15.47
N THR A 342 15.12 12.74 15.60
CA THR A 342 16.26 13.09 16.45
C THR A 342 15.76 13.16 17.90
N ARG A 343 16.36 12.39 18.81
CA ARG A 343 16.16 12.60 20.26
C ARG A 343 16.71 13.94 20.68
#